data_AF-A0A425CRX4-F1
#
_entry.id   AF-A0A425CRX4-F1
#
_cell.length_a   1.000
_cell.length_b   1.000
_cell.length_c   1.000
_cell.angle_alpha   90.00
_cell.angle_beta   90.00
_cell.angle_gamma   90.00
#
_symmetry.space_group_name_H-M   'P 1'
#
loop_
_entity.id
_entity.type
_entity.pdbx_description
1 polymer ?
#
loop_
_entity_poly.entity_id
_entity_poly.type
_entity_poly.pdbx_seq_one_letter_code
_entity_poly.pdbx_strand_id
1 'polypeptide(L)'
;MSVIIGLQLPYGMLRRLQLLLEAVEPIPGLDVNTLRDVLQGAEVVDHDIRDVKIVHQAKKLRQAKIALTKEKSKGAGASGRIAELERQLHDAEERHLKSERLVHKLQLGEKPEPKHTESANTVPLKKFEDLRVKYEAMAIDLKKTQRALQREVGDDVPLAEILDGEGGGKRGRAQQIVMLKAKVKKLEKELQTRTAPDTGVDAKAEVELLALKADKQRQLDHVVADLDALKDANDKLSRKYDAQKARMHTLEKDAGKHKTKLAILLDKSHNDDSLIDALQHEMDDLRRQISTNASALAKADSGNIIDATNTVEALRTKCLEQKRQLAHQASTIESFRRDLQQAQKLESTKIGVNGMTDTANHQALAAQTNSRLVADLEEENERLRDQVDELKKQVVLGHRPRKHGGKGFRNFDRHVGKYASARFLAPRGSVADASLMHFAAGYPGMYRGGSGVVYGQVLTADDPQEYDQLLEGLDALEDYYGADHPSNEYERVQVDVTCGTESLLAWTYFCVIPSDTAVDVVSSGDWRQYMTERQLQDI
;
A
#
# COMPACT_ATOMS: atom_id res chain seq x y z
N MET A 1 -15.28 -13.21 22.29
CA MET A 1 -14.92 -12.11 21.37
C MET A 1 -15.39 -12.63 20.00
N SER A 2 -14.83 -12.36 18.83
CA SER A 2 -13.40 -12.41 18.66
C SER A 2 -12.96 -12.13 17.26
N VAL A 3 -11.93 -11.30 17.20
CA VAL A 3 -10.84 -11.33 16.24
C VAL A 3 -11.17 -12.15 15.02
N ILE A 4 -11.54 -11.45 13.96
CA ILE A 4 -11.71 -12.07 12.67
C ILE A 4 -10.31 -12.37 12.16
N ILE A 5 -9.93 -13.61 12.39
CA ILE A 5 -8.62 -14.18 12.10
C ILE A 5 -8.59 -14.51 10.62
N GLY A 6 -8.25 -13.51 9.80
CA GLY A 6 -8.16 -13.63 8.34
C GLY A 6 -6.93 -14.45 7.97
N LEU A 7 -7.11 -15.70 7.58
CA LEU A 7 -6.03 -16.60 7.19
C LEU A 7 -5.48 -16.25 5.82
N GLN A 8 -4.16 -16.24 5.67
CA GLN A 8 -3.51 -16.25 4.37
C GLN A 8 -3.78 -17.62 3.71
N LEU A 9 -4.69 -17.68 2.74
CA LEU A 9 -4.90 -18.90 1.98
C LEU A 9 -3.61 -19.25 1.20
N PRO A 10 -3.06 -20.47 1.34
CA PRO A 10 -2.02 -20.99 0.44
C PRO A 10 -2.46 -21.00 -1.04
N TYR A 11 -3.76 -20.81 -1.32
CA TYR A 11 -4.30 -20.57 -2.66
C TYR A 11 -3.83 -19.27 -3.31
N GLY A 12 -3.39 -18.25 -2.57
CA GLY A 12 -2.81 -17.05 -3.20
C GLY A 12 -1.51 -17.36 -3.92
N MET A 13 -0.65 -18.20 -3.31
CA MET A 13 0.56 -18.71 -3.96
C MET A 13 0.22 -19.71 -5.06
N LEU A 14 -0.75 -20.59 -4.84
CA LEU A 14 -1.16 -21.58 -5.85
C LEU A 14 -1.80 -20.92 -7.08
N ARG A 15 -2.60 -19.85 -6.89
CA ARG A 15 -3.24 -19.07 -7.95
C ARG A 15 -2.26 -18.12 -8.61
N ARG A 16 -1.26 -17.60 -7.89
CA ARG A 16 -0.12 -16.89 -8.49
C ARG A 16 0.72 -17.84 -9.34
N LEU A 17 0.94 -19.07 -8.89
CA LEU A 17 1.59 -20.12 -9.68
C LEU A 17 0.73 -20.57 -10.86
N GLN A 18 -0.59 -20.66 -10.70
CA GLN A 18 -1.54 -21.01 -11.77
C GLN A 18 -1.66 -19.88 -12.80
N LEU A 19 -1.75 -18.62 -12.37
CA LEU A 19 -1.68 -17.44 -13.25
C LEU A 19 -0.34 -17.34 -13.97
N LEU A 20 0.77 -17.70 -13.31
CA LEU A 20 2.08 -17.79 -13.94
C LEU A 20 2.18 -18.96 -14.94
N LEU A 21 1.47 -20.07 -14.68
CA LEU A 21 1.43 -21.21 -15.59
C LEU A 21 0.55 -20.92 -16.82
N GLU A 22 -0.62 -20.32 -16.60
CA GLU A 22 -1.60 -19.90 -17.62
C GLU A 22 -1.06 -18.73 -18.47
N ALA A 23 -0.26 -17.82 -17.89
CA ALA A 23 0.48 -16.81 -18.63
C ALA A 23 1.66 -17.36 -19.46
N VAL A 24 2.07 -18.61 -19.20
CA VAL A 24 3.11 -19.32 -19.96
C VAL A 24 2.49 -20.26 -21.01
N GLU A 25 1.18 -20.48 -21.00
CA GLU A 25 0.49 -21.19 -22.06
C GLU A 25 0.58 -20.38 -23.39
N PRO A 26 0.96 -21.02 -24.50
CA PRO A 26 1.02 -20.34 -25.79
C PRO A 26 -0.39 -19.95 -26.24
N ILE A 27 -0.61 -18.64 -26.44
CA ILE A 27 -1.90 -18.08 -26.86
C ILE A 27 -2.27 -18.64 -28.25
N PRO A 28 -3.39 -19.39 -28.39
CA PRO A 28 -3.79 -19.95 -29.68
C PRO A 28 -4.05 -18.83 -30.70
N GLY A 29 -3.37 -18.91 -31.85
CA GLY A 29 -3.52 -17.95 -32.95
C GLY A 29 -2.59 -16.74 -32.91
N LEU A 30 -1.59 -16.70 -32.02
CA LEU A 30 -0.65 -15.57 -31.91
C LEU A 30 0.75 -15.93 -32.44
N ASP A 31 1.12 -15.43 -33.63
CA ASP A 31 2.43 -15.66 -34.24
C ASP A 31 3.43 -14.57 -33.86
N VAL A 32 4.34 -14.93 -32.96
CA VAL A 32 5.41 -14.08 -32.40
C VAL A 32 6.33 -13.43 -33.46
N ASN A 33 6.24 -13.83 -34.75
CA ASN A 33 7.06 -13.30 -35.85
C ASN A 33 6.40 -12.26 -36.76
N THR A 34 5.08 -12.30 -37.04
CA THR A 34 4.33 -11.14 -37.58
C THR A 34 4.40 -9.99 -36.57
N LEU A 35 4.39 -10.40 -35.32
CA LEU A 35 4.97 -9.69 -34.21
C LEU A 35 6.46 -9.50 -34.23
N ARG A 36 7.15 -9.30 -35.35
CA ARG A 36 8.45 -8.64 -35.30
C ARG A 36 8.71 -7.56 -36.35
N ASP A 37 7.72 -7.30 -37.19
CA ASP A 37 7.84 -6.35 -38.29
C ASP A 37 7.13 -5.02 -38.00
N VAL A 38 6.01 -5.02 -37.29
CA VAL A 38 5.23 -3.78 -37.13
C VAL A 38 5.80 -2.78 -36.10
N LEU A 39 6.51 -3.19 -35.03
CA LEU A 39 7.25 -2.24 -34.16
C LEU A 39 8.65 -1.86 -34.67
N GLN A 40 8.97 -2.24 -35.90
CA GLN A 40 10.12 -1.69 -36.61
C GLN A 40 9.72 -0.62 -37.64
N GLY A 41 8.42 -0.31 -37.77
CA GLY A 41 7.94 0.82 -38.56
C GLY A 41 7.99 0.61 -40.08
N ALA A 42 7.77 -0.61 -40.56
CA ALA A 42 7.57 -0.86 -41.98
C ALA A 42 6.19 -0.33 -42.40
N GLU A 43 6.18 0.65 -43.31
CA GLU A 43 4.96 1.17 -43.92
C GLU A 43 4.26 0.07 -44.73
N VAL A 44 2.94 -0.01 -44.52
CA VAL A 44 1.97 -0.84 -45.24
C VAL A 44 2.03 -2.34 -44.92
N VAL A 45 1.37 -2.76 -43.83
CA VAL A 45 0.40 -3.86 -43.92
C VAL A 45 -0.66 -3.73 -42.82
N ASP A 46 -1.91 -3.93 -43.20
CA ASP A 46 -3.13 -3.90 -42.40
C ASP A 46 -3.21 -5.11 -41.43
N HIS A 47 -2.42 -5.12 -40.34
CA HIS A 47 -2.36 -6.25 -39.39
C HIS A 47 -2.52 -5.82 -37.92
N ASP A 48 -3.09 -6.74 -37.15
CA ASP A 48 -3.64 -6.53 -35.81
C ASP A 48 -2.65 -5.91 -34.82
N ILE A 49 -3.11 -4.96 -33.99
CA ILE A 49 -2.29 -4.19 -33.02
C ILE A 49 -1.60 -5.10 -32.01
N ARG A 50 -2.23 -6.26 -31.72
CA ARG A 50 -1.61 -7.30 -30.92
C ARG A 50 -0.31 -7.64 -31.60
N ASP A 51 -0.39 -8.01 -32.89
CA ASP A 51 0.65 -8.38 -33.85
C ASP A 51 1.76 -7.32 -34.02
N VAL A 52 1.55 -6.13 -33.50
CA VAL A 52 2.56 -5.10 -33.43
C VAL A 52 3.34 -5.22 -32.14
N LYS A 53 2.69 -5.46 -31.00
CA LYS A 53 3.25 -5.37 -29.64
C LYS A 53 4.38 -6.35 -29.28
N ILE A 54 4.22 -7.62 -29.61
CA ILE A 54 5.25 -8.67 -29.40
C ILE A 54 6.50 -8.38 -30.25
N VAL A 55 6.43 -7.56 -31.31
CA VAL A 55 7.61 -7.09 -32.08
C VAL A 55 8.57 -6.34 -31.23
N HIS A 56 8.03 -5.35 -30.56
CA HIS A 56 8.84 -4.46 -29.76
C HIS A 56 9.25 -5.12 -28.49
N GLN A 57 8.37 -5.94 -27.92
CA GLN A 57 8.72 -6.69 -26.73
C GLN A 57 9.84 -7.67 -27.07
N ALA A 58 9.78 -8.42 -28.17
CA ALA A 58 10.87 -9.29 -28.64
C ALA A 58 12.15 -8.50 -29.00
N LYS A 59 12.03 -7.32 -29.62
CA LYS A 59 13.18 -6.44 -29.93
C LYS A 59 13.85 -5.92 -28.66
N LYS A 60 13.06 -5.50 -27.65
CA LYS A 60 13.54 -5.10 -26.32
C LYS A 60 14.17 -6.28 -25.57
N LEU A 61 13.54 -7.46 -25.61
CA LEU A 61 14.02 -8.67 -24.93
C LEU A 61 15.34 -9.15 -25.55
N ARG A 62 15.51 -9.04 -26.87
CA ARG A 62 16.77 -9.32 -27.55
C ARG A 62 17.87 -8.32 -27.20
N GLN A 63 17.56 -7.03 -27.15
CA GLN A 63 18.52 -6.01 -26.71
C GLN A 63 18.97 -6.24 -25.27
N ALA A 64 18.03 -6.53 -24.36
CA ALA A 64 18.34 -6.88 -22.97
C ALA A 64 19.19 -8.16 -22.87
N LYS A 65 18.90 -9.18 -23.69
CA LYS A 65 19.68 -10.43 -23.72
C LYS A 65 21.11 -10.22 -24.22
N ILE A 66 21.32 -9.37 -25.23
CA ILE A 66 22.66 -9.01 -25.71
C ILE A 66 23.44 -8.22 -24.64
N ALA A 67 22.78 -7.30 -23.94
CA ALA A 67 23.40 -6.60 -22.81
C ALA A 67 23.81 -7.58 -21.70
N LEU A 68 22.93 -8.54 -21.38
CA LEU A 68 23.20 -9.58 -20.39
C LEU A 68 24.35 -10.51 -20.79
N THR A 69 24.44 -10.96 -22.04
CA THR A 69 25.56 -11.80 -22.49
C THR A 69 26.87 -11.01 -22.53
N LYS A 70 26.83 -9.73 -22.91
CA LYS A 70 27.99 -8.83 -22.85
C LYS A 70 28.48 -8.69 -21.40
N GLU A 71 27.60 -8.44 -20.44
CA GLU A 71 27.99 -8.36 -19.03
C GLU A 71 28.46 -9.70 -18.46
N LYS A 72 27.83 -10.83 -18.84
CA LYS A 72 28.34 -12.16 -18.47
C LYS A 72 29.74 -12.42 -19.02
N SER A 73 30.04 -12.01 -20.25
CA SER A 73 31.38 -12.16 -20.83
C SER A 73 32.43 -11.30 -20.12
N LYS A 74 32.08 -10.07 -19.72
CA LYS A 74 32.93 -9.22 -18.88
C LYS A 74 33.15 -9.81 -17.49
N GLY A 75 32.10 -10.34 -16.86
CA GLY A 75 32.18 -11.01 -15.56
C GLY A 75 33.06 -12.25 -15.60
N ALA A 76 32.96 -13.08 -16.65
CA ALA A 76 33.85 -14.22 -16.87
C ALA A 76 35.31 -13.78 -17.05
N GLY A 77 35.55 -12.70 -17.81
CA GLY A 77 36.89 -12.14 -17.98
C GLY A 77 37.47 -11.49 -16.72
N ALA A 78 36.63 -10.99 -15.81
CA ALA A 78 37.07 -10.51 -14.50
C ALA A 78 37.39 -11.69 -13.57
N SER A 79 36.54 -12.72 -13.54
CA SER A 79 36.76 -13.95 -12.76
C SER A 79 38.05 -14.68 -13.17
N GLY A 80 38.33 -14.79 -14.47
CA GLY A 80 39.59 -15.36 -14.96
C GLY A 80 40.83 -14.56 -14.54
N ARG A 81 40.73 -13.22 -14.49
CA ARG A 81 41.82 -12.35 -13.99
C ARG A 81 42.03 -12.52 -12.48
N ILE A 82 40.95 -12.71 -11.72
CA ILE A 82 41.04 -13.01 -10.28
C ILE A 82 41.77 -14.33 -10.06
N ALA A 83 41.38 -15.40 -10.77
CA ALA A 83 42.02 -16.71 -10.65
C ALA A 83 43.51 -16.69 -11.04
N GLU A 84 43.88 -15.94 -12.09
CA GLU A 84 45.29 -15.78 -12.47
C GLU A 84 46.10 -15.01 -11.42
N LEU A 85 45.53 -13.95 -10.84
CA LEU A 85 46.18 -13.20 -9.76
C LEU A 85 46.35 -14.04 -8.49
N GLU A 86 45.36 -14.85 -8.13
CA GLU A 86 45.43 -15.79 -7.00
C GLU A 86 46.55 -16.83 -7.22
N ARG A 87 46.70 -17.35 -8.43
CA ARG A 87 47.80 -18.27 -8.78
C ARG A 87 49.17 -17.59 -8.68
N GLN A 88 49.31 -16.38 -9.21
CA GLN A 88 50.56 -15.62 -9.13
C GLN A 88 50.95 -15.31 -7.69
N LEU A 89 49.98 -15.04 -6.82
CA LEU A 89 50.17 -14.83 -5.40
C LEU A 89 50.68 -16.10 -4.70
N HIS A 90 50.07 -17.25 -5.00
CA HIS A 90 50.51 -18.54 -4.44
C HIS A 90 51.94 -18.91 -4.87
N ASP A 91 52.27 -18.74 -6.15
CA ASP A 91 53.63 -18.98 -6.65
C ASP A 91 54.66 -18.03 -6.01
N ALA A 92 54.27 -16.79 -5.70
CA ALA A 92 55.13 -15.83 -5.00
C ALA A 92 55.36 -16.22 -3.53
N GLU A 93 54.31 -16.66 -2.83
CA GLU A 93 54.39 -17.16 -1.45
C GLU A 93 55.28 -18.40 -1.36
N GLU A 94 55.16 -19.34 -2.30
CA GLU A 94 55.97 -20.56 -2.29
C GLU A 94 57.47 -20.25 -2.54
N ARG A 95 57.78 -19.29 -3.41
CA ARG A 95 59.15 -18.78 -3.61
C ARG A 95 59.68 -18.09 -2.37
N HIS A 96 58.84 -17.29 -1.70
CA HIS A 96 59.19 -16.63 -0.45
C HIS A 96 59.56 -17.67 0.63
N LEU A 97 58.71 -18.68 0.82
CA LEU A 97 58.93 -19.75 1.80
C LEU A 97 60.21 -20.56 1.51
N LYS A 98 60.51 -20.83 0.23
CA LYS A 98 61.77 -21.47 -0.19
C LYS A 98 62.98 -20.61 0.13
N SER A 99 62.88 -19.29 -0.08
CA SER A 99 63.95 -18.34 0.24
C SER A 99 64.18 -18.21 1.75
N GLU A 100 63.12 -18.14 2.56
CA GLU A 100 63.20 -18.11 4.01
C GLU A 100 63.83 -19.39 4.57
N ARG A 101 63.46 -20.56 4.04
CA ARG A 101 64.08 -21.85 4.43
C ARG A 101 65.57 -21.90 4.10
N LEU A 102 65.99 -21.32 2.98
CA LEU A 102 67.41 -21.27 2.59
C LEU A 102 68.19 -20.32 3.50
N VAL A 103 67.63 -19.15 3.82
CA VAL A 103 68.21 -18.19 4.76
C VAL A 103 68.32 -18.79 6.17
N HIS A 104 67.30 -19.49 6.63
CA HIS A 104 67.31 -20.21 7.91
C HIS A 104 68.36 -21.34 7.94
N LYS A 105 68.54 -22.06 6.82
CA LYS A 105 69.57 -23.11 6.69
C LYS A 105 70.99 -22.53 6.70
N LEU A 106 71.19 -21.33 6.14
CA LEU A 106 72.46 -20.62 6.18
C LEU A 106 72.74 -19.99 7.56
N GLN A 107 71.72 -19.59 8.30
CA GLN A 107 71.83 -19.08 9.68
C GLN A 107 72.13 -20.17 10.71
N LEU A 108 71.85 -21.44 10.40
CA LEU A 108 72.17 -22.60 11.26
C LEU A 108 73.55 -23.24 11.02
N GLY A 109 74.38 -22.69 10.11
CA GLY A 109 75.82 -22.94 10.12
C GLY A 109 76.32 -24.34 9.69
N GLU A 110 75.62 -25.08 8.83
CA GLU A 110 76.18 -26.31 8.23
C GLU A 110 77.00 -26.02 6.97
N LYS A 111 78.32 -26.24 7.05
CA LYS A 111 79.27 -26.25 5.91
C LYS A 111 79.60 -27.71 5.53
N PRO A 112 79.62 -28.09 4.24
CA PRO A 112 80.09 -29.41 3.82
C PRO A 112 81.62 -29.41 3.63
N GLU A 113 82.32 -30.36 4.26
CA GLU A 113 83.75 -30.59 4.09
C GLU A 113 84.06 -31.67 3.03
N PRO A 114 85.21 -31.57 2.31
CA PRO A 114 85.73 -32.61 1.43
C PRO A 114 86.74 -33.52 2.14
N LYS A 115 86.72 -34.82 1.81
CA LYS A 115 87.63 -35.86 2.32
C LYS A 115 88.99 -35.82 1.63
N HIS A 116 90.08 -35.97 2.40
CA HIS A 116 91.38 -36.43 1.91
C HIS A 116 91.94 -37.52 2.82
N THR A 117 92.46 -38.60 2.22
CA THR A 117 93.02 -39.79 2.87
C THR A 117 94.53 -39.72 3.07
N GLU A 118 94.95 -40.47 4.08
CA GLU A 118 96.22 -40.55 4.81
C GLU A 118 97.40 -41.17 4.04
N SER A 119 98.65 -40.88 4.44
CA SER A 119 99.49 -41.81 5.25
C SER A 119 101.03 -41.64 5.15
N ALA A 120 101.62 -41.52 6.34
CA ALA A 120 102.93 -41.85 6.93
C ALA A 120 104.18 -42.38 6.14
N ASN A 121 105.32 -41.69 6.36
CA ASN A 121 106.60 -42.11 6.99
C ASN A 121 107.43 -43.36 6.54
N THR A 122 108.69 -43.16 6.11
CA THR A 122 109.85 -44.09 6.07
C THR A 122 111.14 -43.27 6.28
N VAL A 123 111.22 -42.72 7.50
CA VAL A 123 111.86 -41.49 7.98
C VAL A 123 113.41 -41.39 8.06
N PRO A 124 114.26 -42.27 7.49
CA PRO A 124 115.70 -41.89 7.37
C PRO A 124 116.19 -41.65 5.93
N LEU A 125 115.72 -42.44 4.97
CA LEU A 125 115.82 -42.13 3.53
C LEU A 125 114.66 -41.26 3.09
N LYS A 126 113.46 -41.41 3.67
CA LYS A 126 112.48 -40.32 3.64
C LYS A 126 112.91 -39.13 4.47
N LYS A 127 113.87 -39.11 5.39
CA LYS A 127 114.26 -37.77 5.91
C LYS A 127 114.93 -36.94 4.82
N PHE A 128 115.77 -37.55 3.99
CA PHE A 128 116.40 -36.89 2.84
C PHE A 128 115.47 -36.75 1.64
N GLU A 129 114.69 -37.78 1.33
CA GLU A 129 113.67 -37.73 0.30
C GLU A 129 112.48 -36.87 0.74
N ASP A 130 112.10 -36.81 2.02
CA ASP A 130 111.15 -35.83 2.59
C ASP A 130 111.83 -34.48 2.73
N LEU A 131 113.14 -34.34 2.91
CA LEU A 131 113.82 -33.03 2.87
C LEU A 131 113.86 -32.51 1.44
N ARG A 132 114.06 -33.39 0.46
CA ARG A 132 114.03 -33.10 -0.97
C ARG A 132 112.61 -32.88 -1.46
N VAL A 133 111.66 -33.73 -1.09
CA VAL A 133 110.22 -33.57 -1.34
C VAL A 133 109.69 -32.39 -0.55
N LYS A 134 110.19 -32.07 0.65
CA LYS A 134 109.88 -30.80 1.35
C LYS A 134 110.55 -29.63 0.68
N TYR A 135 111.74 -29.75 0.10
CA TYR A 135 112.39 -28.66 -0.62
C TYR A 135 111.71 -28.41 -1.97
N GLU A 136 111.34 -29.46 -2.69
CA GLU A 136 110.55 -29.41 -3.91
C GLU A 136 109.11 -28.97 -3.61
N ALA A 137 108.50 -29.44 -2.52
CA ALA A 137 107.20 -28.95 -2.04
C ALA A 137 107.29 -27.51 -1.53
N MET A 138 108.35 -27.11 -0.83
CA MET A 138 108.58 -25.72 -0.42
C MET A 138 108.88 -24.85 -1.64
N ALA A 139 109.53 -25.34 -2.69
CA ALA A 139 109.76 -24.60 -3.92
C ALA A 139 108.48 -24.50 -4.77
N ILE A 140 107.66 -25.55 -4.77
CA ILE A 140 106.32 -25.54 -5.38
C ILE A 140 105.40 -24.62 -4.58
N ASP A 141 105.43 -24.66 -3.25
CA ASP A 141 104.65 -23.81 -2.36
C ASP A 141 105.18 -22.37 -2.40
N LEU A 142 106.48 -22.14 -2.61
CA LEU A 142 107.06 -20.83 -2.89
C LEU A 142 106.57 -20.30 -4.25
N LYS A 143 106.55 -21.13 -5.30
CA LYS A 143 105.97 -20.76 -6.61
C LYS A 143 104.46 -20.53 -6.53
N LYS A 144 103.74 -21.32 -5.73
CA LYS A 144 102.29 -21.16 -5.51
C LYS A 144 101.98 -19.92 -4.69
N THR A 145 102.76 -19.63 -3.65
CA THR A 145 102.62 -18.40 -2.83
C THR A 145 103.06 -17.17 -3.62
N GLN A 146 104.11 -17.26 -4.45
CA GLN A 146 104.44 -16.23 -5.44
C GLN A 146 103.29 -16.02 -6.43
N ARG A 147 102.72 -17.07 -7.03
CA ARG A 147 101.53 -16.94 -7.90
C ARG A 147 100.28 -16.42 -7.17
N ALA A 148 100.10 -16.75 -5.89
CA ALA A 148 99.00 -16.22 -5.08
C ALA A 148 99.21 -14.72 -4.83
N LEU A 149 100.42 -14.29 -4.48
CA LEU A 149 100.80 -12.88 -4.42
C LEU A 149 100.63 -12.18 -5.78
N GLN A 150 101.00 -12.83 -6.87
CA GLN A 150 100.86 -12.30 -8.23
C GLN A 150 99.39 -12.05 -8.56
N ARG A 151 98.49 -12.95 -8.14
CA ARG A 151 97.05 -12.78 -8.31
C ARG A 151 96.46 -11.69 -7.41
N GLU A 152 96.98 -11.51 -6.20
CA GLU A 152 96.62 -10.39 -5.31
C GLU A 152 97.12 -9.03 -5.84
N VAL A 153 98.22 -9.03 -6.60
CA VAL A 153 98.83 -7.83 -7.18
C VAL A 153 98.50 -7.66 -8.67
N GLY A 154 97.76 -8.58 -9.30
CA GLY A 154 97.41 -8.56 -10.72
C GLY A 154 98.44 -9.25 -11.63
N ASP A 155 97.98 -9.99 -12.64
CA ASP A 155 98.81 -10.85 -13.52
C ASP A 155 99.81 -10.06 -14.40
N ASP A 156 99.72 -8.74 -14.45
CA ASP A 156 100.54 -7.86 -15.32
C ASP A 156 101.80 -7.29 -14.62
N VAL A 157 102.12 -7.70 -13.37
CA VAL A 157 103.16 -7.03 -12.53
C VAL A 157 104.25 -8.00 -12.03
N PRO A 158 105.49 -7.99 -12.55
CA PRO A 158 106.51 -8.96 -12.13
C PRO A 158 106.84 -8.93 -10.61
N LEU A 159 106.76 -10.06 -9.90
CA LEU A 159 107.02 -10.13 -8.44
C LEU A 159 108.44 -9.76 -8.00
N ALA A 160 109.43 -9.92 -8.89
CA ALA A 160 110.81 -9.55 -8.60
C ALA A 160 110.95 -8.04 -8.34
N GLU A 161 110.14 -7.24 -9.03
CA GLU A 161 110.05 -5.78 -8.86
C GLU A 161 109.40 -5.37 -7.52
N ILE A 162 108.72 -6.29 -6.83
CA ILE A 162 108.05 -6.03 -5.54
C ILE A 162 108.97 -6.37 -4.35
N LEU A 163 109.90 -7.32 -4.52
CA LEU A 163 110.79 -7.86 -3.47
C LEU A 163 112.09 -7.05 -3.31
N ASP A 164 112.62 -6.42 -4.36
CA ASP A 164 113.89 -5.64 -4.34
C ASP A 164 113.77 -4.23 -3.74
N GLY A 165 112.77 -4.01 -2.89
CA GLY A 165 112.68 -2.81 -2.07
C GLY A 165 111.75 -1.75 -2.65
N GLU A 166 110.65 -1.60 -1.91
CA GLU A 166 109.93 -0.33 -1.73
C GLU A 166 109.21 0.23 -2.97
N GLY A 167 108.34 -0.62 -3.53
CA GLY A 167 106.91 -0.28 -3.46
C GLY A 167 106.27 0.35 -4.69
N GLY A 168 106.33 -0.33 -5.84
CA GLY A 168 105.42 -0.07 -6.97
C GLY A 168 105.25 -1.30 -7.87
N GLY A 169 104.07 -1.84 -8.15
CA GLY A 169 102.74 -1.48 -7.71
C GLY A 169 101.67 -2.40 -8.33
N LYS A 170 100.68 -2.75 -7.52
CA LYS A 170 99.25 -2.60 -7.83
C LYS A 170 98.63 -3.32 -9.09
N ARG A 171 97.67 -4.25 -8.93
CA ARG A 171 96.21 -3.99 -8.94
C ARG A 171 95.80 -3.68 -7.52
N GLY A 172 96.52 -2.74 -6.93
CA GLY A 172 96.88 -2.85 -5.52
C GLY A 172 95.69 -2.49 -4.67
N ARG A 173 95.96 -2.20 -3.41
CA ARG A 173 94.99 -1.43 -2.63
C ARG A 173 94.31 -0.31 -3.46
N ALA A 174 95.02 0.33 -4.41
CA ALA A 174 94.47 1.28 -5.39
C ALA A 174 93.29 0.78 -6.25
N GLN A 175 93.35 -0.42 -6.83
CA GLN A 175 92.27 -0.88 -7.70
C GLN A 175 91.15 -1.59 -6.93
N GLN A 176 91.47 -2.18 -5.78
CA GLN A 176 90.45 -2.54 -4.78
C GLN A 176 89.71 -1.30 -4.30
N ILE A 177 90.40 -0.18 -4.03
CA ILE A 177 89.77 1.08 -3.61
C ILE A 177 88.97 1.71 -4.75
N VAL A 178 89.41 1.67 -6.00
CA VAL A 178 88.61 2.21 -7.13
C VAL A 178 87.33 1.40 -7.33
N MET A 179 87.40 0.07 -7.27
CA MET A 179 86.20 -0.76 -7.35
C MET A 179 85.29 -0.55 -6.14
N LEU A 180 85.85 -0.48 -4.93
CA LEU A 180 85.08 -0.24 -3.72
C LEU A 180 84.48 1.17 -3.71
N LYS A 181 85.18 2.21 -4.17
CA LYS A 181 84.64 3.58 -4.34
C LYS A 181 83.57 3.64 -5.43
N ALA A 182 83.73 2.91 -6.54
CA ALA A 182 82.69 2.82 -7.56
C ALA A 182 81.44 2.10 -7.02
N LYS A 183 81.63 1.07 -6.19
CA LYS A 183 80.54 0.32 -5.55
C LYS A 183 79.89 1.12 -4.44
N VAL A 184 80.65 1.84 -3.63
CA VAL A 184 80.17 2.80 -2.62
C VAL A 184 79.42 3.92 -3.32
N LYS A 185 79.96 4.55 -4.38
CA LYS A 185 79.25 5.59 -5.13
C LYS A 185 77.98 5.07 -5.82
N LYS A 186 77.97 3.81 -6.27
CA LYS A 186 76.77 3.16 -6.82
C LYS A 186 75.74 2.88 -5.73
N LEU A 187 76.18 2.36 -4.58
CA LEU A 187 75.33 2.10 -3.42
C LEU A 187 74.83 3.40 -2.77
N GLU A 188 75.64 4.47 -2.72
CA GLU A 188 75.27 5.81 -2.28
C GLU A 188 74.29 6.45 -3.26
N LYS A 189 74.45 6.22 -4.57
CA LYS A 189 73.47 6.64 -5.58
C LYS A 189 72.17 5.84 -5.46
N GLU A 190 72.24 4.53 -5.24
CA GLU A 190 71.09 3.66 -4.97
C GLU A 190 70.41 4.01 -3.64
N LEU A 191 71.18 4.43 -2.63
CA LEU A 191 70.68 4.93 -1.36
C LEU A 191 70.04 6.30 -1.56
N GLN A 192 70.66 7.24 -2.27
CA GLN A 192 70.09 8.56 -2.62
C GLN A 192 68.81 8.45 -3.46
N THR A 193 68.69 7.42 -4.31
CA THR A 193 67.41 7.12 -4.98
C THR A 193 66.38 6.49 -4.05
N ARG A 194 66.79 5.85 -2.94
CA ARG A 194 65.88 5.29 -1.91
C ARG A 194 65.64 6.23 -0.73
N THR A 195 66.45 7.27 -0.54
CA THR A 195 66.40 8.25 0.55
C THR A 195 66.03 9.66 0.08
N ALA A 196 65.78 9.86 -1.21
CA ALA A 196 64.92 10.95 -1.63
C ALA A 196 63.54 10.66 -1.01
N PRO A 197 63.03 11.51 -0.11
CA PRO A 197 61.67 11.34 0.35
C PRO A 197 60.81 11.51 -0.90
N ASP A 198 60.03 10.49 -1.23
CA ASP A 198 59.15 10.44 -2.41
C ASP A 198 57.94 11.37 -2.24
N THR A 199 58.22 12.60 -1.80
CA THR A 199 57.32 13.74 -1.72
C THR A 199 56.63 14.03 -3.05
N GLY A 200 57.15 13.55 -4.18
CA GLY A 200 56.55 13.71 -5.50
C GLY A 200 55.45 12.70 -5.81
N VAL A 201 55.63 11.42 -5.46
CA VAL A 201 54.61 10.39 -5.69
C VAL A 201 53.57 10.41 -4.58
N ASP A 202 53.97 10.60 -3.31
CA ASP A 202 53.04 10.72 -2.19
C ASP A 202 52.16 11.99 -2.30
N ALA A 203 52.73 13.14 -2.69
CA ALA A 203 51.91 14.35 -2.90
C ALA A 203 50.99 14.24 -4.12
N LYS A 204 51.40 13.53 -5.19
CA LYS A 204 50.51 13.24 -6.32
C LYS A 204 49.38 12.31 -5.91
N ALA A 205 49.68 11.27 -5.13
CA ALA A 205 48.67 10.36 -4.59
C ALA A 205 47.70 11.09 -3.64
N GLU A 206 48.18 12.03 -2.83
CA GLU A 206 47.35 12.85 -1.95
C GLU A 206 46.42 13.78 -2.74
N VAL A 207 46.93 14.46 -3.77
CA VAL A 207 46.12 15.30 -4.68
C VAL A 207 45.08 14.47 -5.43
N GLU A 208 45.45 13.28 -5.91
CA GLU A 208 44.52 12.37 -6.59
C GLU A 208 43.44 11.83 -5.64
N LEU A 209 43.80 11.50 -4.39
CA LEU A 209 42.85 11.12 -3.34
C LEU A 209 41.89 12.26 -3.00
N LEU A 210 42.37 13.50 -2.93
CA LEU A 210 41.53 14.67 -2.70
C LEU A 210 40.58 14.93 -3.88
N ALA A 211 41.05 14.77 -5.12
CA ALA A 211 40.22 14.86 -6.31
C ALA A 211 39.14 13.78 -6.33
N LEU A 212 39.49 12.52 -6.02
CA LEU A 212 38.55 11.40 -5.88
C LEU A 212 37.53 11.63 -4.77
N LYS A 213 37.94 12.19 -3.63
CA LYS A 213 37.02 12.56 -2.55
C LYS A 213 36.08 13.69 -2.97
N ALA A 214 36.59 14.70 -3.66
CA ALA A 214 35.77 15.81 -4.18
C ALA A 214 34.75 15.33 -5.22
N ASP A 215 35.13 14.42 -6.12
CA ASP A 215 34.21 13.85 -7.10
C ASP A 215 33.18 12.92 -6.46
N LYS A 216 33.57 12.11 -5.46
CA LYS A 216 32.62 11.34 -4.66
C LYS A 216 31.65 12.24 -3.90
N GLN A 217 32.13 13.35 -3.35
CA GLN A 217 31.28 14.33 -2.67
C GLN A 217 30.30 14.96 -3.65
N ARG A 218 30.74 15.37 -4.85
CA ARG A 218 29.84 15.89 -5.90
C ARG A 218 28.79 14.88 -6.33
N GLN A 219 29.16 13.60 -6.46
CA GLN A 219 28.20 12.53 -6.78
C GLN A 219 27.19 12.33 -5.66
N LEU A 220 27.63 12.36 -4.40
CA LEU A 220 26.73 12.33 -3.24
C LEU A 220 25.78 13.52 -3.24
N ASP A 221 26.30 14.74 -3.41
CA ASP A 221 25.51 15.96 -3.44
C ASP A 221 24.49 15.92 -4.60
N HIS A 222 24.87 15.37 -5.76
CA HIS A 222 23.95 15.19 -6.89
C HIS A 222 22.84 14.19 -6.57
N VAL A 223 23.16 13.02 -5.99
CA VAL A 223 22.15 12.03 -5.61
C VAL A 223 21.23 12.56 -4.52
N VAL A 224 21.75 13.34 -3.57
CA VAL A 224 20.94 14.01 -2.54
C VAL A 224 19.98 15.03 -3.18
N ALA A 225 20.47 15.85 -4.10
CA ALA A 225 19.63 16.80 -4.83
C ALA A 225 18.52 16.11 -5.65
N ASP A 226 18.85 14.99 -6.30
CA ASP A 226 17.87 14.19 -7.04
C ASP A 226 16.83 13.55 -6.11
N LEU A 227 17.26 13.04 -4.94
CA LEU A 227 16.35 12.51 -3.92
C LEU A 227 15.37 13.58 -3.42
N ASP A 228 15.85 14.79 -3.16
CA ASP A 228 15.00 15.88 -2.69
C ASP A 228 14.06 16.38 -3.79
N ALA A 229 14.53 16.47 -5.04
CA ALA A 229 13.68 16.78 -6.19
C ALA A 229 12.58 15.72 -6.42
N LEU A 230 12.91 14.44 -6.24
CA LEU A 230 11.93 13.34 -6.33
C LEU A 230 10.93 13.36 -5.19
N LYS A 231 11.35 13.68 -3.96
CA LYS A 231 10.42 13.89 -2.83
C LYS A 231 9.46 15.04 -3.10
N ASP A 232 9.96 16.19 -3.55
CA ASP A 232 9.13 17.34 -3.91
C ASP A 232 8.12 17.00 -5.02
N ALA A 233 8.55 16.22 -6.02
CA ALA A 233 7.67 15.76 -7.09
C ALA A 233 6.59 14.80 -6.55
N ASN A 234 6.95 13.90 -5.63
CA ASN A 234 6.03 12.98 -4.99
C ASN A 234 4.99 13.72 -4.14
N ASP A 235 5.41 14.71 -3.35
CA ASP A 235 4.51 15.53 -2.54
C ASP A 235 3.54 16.34 -3.42
N LYS A 236 4.03 16.90 -4.54
CA LYS A 236 3.17 17.57 -5.52
C LYS A 236 2.15 16.63 -6.15
N LEU A 237 2.54 15.39 -6.44
CA LEU A 237 1.63 14.37 -7.00
C LEU A 237 0.61 13.90 -5.96
N SER A 238 1.03 13.67 -4.72
CA SER A 238 0.13 13.31 -3.61
C SER A 238 -0.93 14.38 -3.39
N ARG A 239 -0.56 15.67 -3.32
CA ARG A 239 -1.53 16.77 -3.22
C ARG A 239 -2.50 16.83 -4.39
N LYS A 240 -2.03 16.58 -5.62
CA LYS A 240 -2.90 16.50 -6.81
C LYS A 240 -3.85 15.32 -6.73
N TYR A 241 -3.39 14.17 -6.25
CA TYR A 241 -4.21 12.98 -6.06
C TYR A 241 -5.32 13.23 -5.03
N ASP A 242 -4.99 13.82 -3.89
CA ASP A 242 -5.97 14.16 -2.85
C ASP A 242 -7.01 15.17 -3.35
N ALA A 243 -6.57 16.18 -4.12
CA ALA A 243 -7.48 17.13 -4.76
C ALA A 243 -8.42 16.46 -5.77
N GLN A 244 -7.93 15.52 -6.58
CA GLN A 244 -8.77 14.76 -7.52
C GLN A 244 -9.72 13.82 -6.78
N LYS A 245 -9.28 13.17 -5.71
CA LYS A 245 -10.11 12.32 -4.85
C LYS A 245 -11.28 13.11 -4.25
N ALA A 246 -11.02 14.30 -3.71
CA ALA A 246 -12.06 15.19 -3.17
C ALA A 246 -13.05 15.65 -4.27
N ARG A 247 -12.55 15.96 -5.47
CA ARG A 247 -13.39 16.30 -6.63
C ARG A 247 -14.27 15.14 -7.06
N MET A 248 -13.70 13.94 -7.15
CA MET A 248 -14.43 12.71 -7.50
C MET A 248 -15.56 12.47 -6.51
N HIS A 249 -15.28 12.54 -5.20
CA HIS A 249 -16.28 12.36 -4.16
C HIS A 249 -17.45 13.36 -4.28
N THR A 250 -17.14 14.62 -4.57
CA THR A 250 -18.18 15.65 -4.78
C THR A 250 -19.03 15.37 -6.02
N LEU A 251 -18.39 14.98 -7.12
CA LEU A 251 -19.09 14.61 -8.36
C LEU A 251 -19.96 13.37 -8.19
N GLU A 252 -19.49 12.36 -7.46
CA GLU A 252 -20.28 11.16 -7.12
C GLU A 252 -21.51 11.51 -6.28
N LYS A 253 -21.33 12.37 -5.27
CA LYS A 253 -22.44 12.87 -4.45
C LYS A 253 -23.48 13.60 -5.29
N ASP A 254 -23.05 14.47 -6.20
CA ASP A 254 -23.96 15.21 -7.07
C ASP A 254 -24.63 14.30 -8.11
N ALA A 255 -23.91 13.33 -8.67
CA ALA A 255 -24.49 12.29 -9.53
C ALA A 255 -25.56 11.47 -8.78
N GLY A 256 -25.34 11.14 -7.51
CA GLY A 256 -26.33 10.52 -6.63
C GLY A 256 -27.59 11.37 -6.48
N LYS A 257 -27.43 12.67 -6.17
CA LYS A 257 -28.57 13.62 -6.09
C LYS A 257 -29.33 13.70 -7.41
N HIS A 258 -28.63 13.73 -8.54
CA HIS A 258 -29.26 13.77 -9.86
C HIS A 258 -30.04 12.49 -10.16
N LYS A 259 -29.53 11.31 -9.79
CA LYS A 259 -30.28 10.04 -9.90
C LYS A 259 -31.56 10.07 -9.08
N THR A 260 -31.51 10.55 -7.83
CA THR A 260 -32.71 10.68 -6.99
C THR A 260 -33.72 11.67 -7.59
N LYS A 261 -33.25 12.83 -8.07
CA LYS A 261 -34.13 13.80 -8.76
C LYS A 261 -34.77 13.21 -10.02
N LEU A 262 -34.00 12.45 -10.79
CA LEU A 262 -34.50 11.78 -12.00
C LEU A 262 -35.56 10.73 -11.63
N ALA A 263 -35.32 9.93 -10.59
CA ALA A 263 -36.30 8.95 -10.11
C ALA A 263 -37.63 9.63 -9.72
N ILE A 264 -37.58 10.72 -8.95
CA ILE A 264 -38.79 11.48 -8.59
C ILE A 264 -39.52 12.03 -9.82
N LEU A 265 -38.79 12.53 -10.82
CA LEU A 265 -39.41 13.01 -12.06
C LEU A 265 -40.04 11.89 -12.89
N LEU A 266 -39.42 10.71 -12.91
CA LEU A 266 -39.98 9.53 -13.57
C LEU A 266 -41.24 9.04 -12.86
N ASP A 267 -41.23 8.97 -11.52
CA ASP A 267 -42.42 8.63 -10.73
C ASP A 267 -43.56 9.62 -10.99
N LYS A 268 -43.23 10.92 -11.08
CA LYS A 268 -44.20 11.94 -11.44
C LYS A 268 -44.75 11.74 -12.86
N SER A 269 -43.89 11.45 -13.84
CA SER A 269 -44.32 11.15 -15.21
C SER A 269 -45.26 9.93 -15.23
N HIS A 270 -44.95 8.89 -14.48
CA HIS A 270 -45.79 7.70 -14.40
C HIS A 270 -47.17 7.99 -13.80
N ASN A 271 -47.21 8.84 -12.77
CA ASN A 271 -48.46 9.29 -12.17
C ASN A 271 -49.27 10.16 -13.14
N ASP A 272 -48.59 11.06 -13.86
CA ASP A 272 -49.21 11.91 -14.88
C ASP A 272 -49.76 11.07 -16.05
N ASP A 273 -49.03 10.05 -16.50
CA ASP A 273 -49.47 9.08 -17.53
C ASP A 273 -50.71 8.31 -17.06
N SER A 274 -50.70 7.81 -15.82
CA SER A 274 -51.85 7.11 -15.23
C SER A 274 -53.09 8.01 -15.12
N LEU A 275 -52.90 9.29 -14.80
CA LEU A 275 -53.97 10.28 -14.78
C LEU A 275 -54.51 10.56 -16.19
N ILE A 276 -53.62 10.67 -17.17
CA ILE A 276 -54.00 10.86 -18.58
C ILE A 276 -54.83 9.66 -19.05
N ASP A 277 -54.41 8.43 -18.76
CA ASP A 277 -55.14 7.22 -19.13
C ASP A 277 -56.54 7.17 -18.48
N ALA A 278 -56.65 7.53 -17.20
CA ALA A 278 -57.93 7.59 -16.50
C ALA A 278 -58.88 8.63 -17.14
N LEU A 279 -58.36 9.82 -17.45
CA LEU A 279 -59.14 10.87 -18.12
C LEU A 279 -59.54 10.46 -19.54
N GLN A 280 -58.67 9.79 -20.29
CA GLN A 280 -58.98 9.26 -21.61
C GLN A 280 -60.11 8.22 -21.54
N HIS A 281 -60.06 7.32 -20.55
CA HIS A 281 -61.14 6.36 -20.32
C HIS A 281 -62.47 7.05 -19.98
N GLU A 282 -62.48 8.05 -19.11
CA GLU A 282 -63.69 8.84 -18.83
C GLU A 282 -64.24 9.56 -20.07
N MET A 283 -63.36 10.14 -20.88
CA MET A 283 -63.74 10.78 -22.14
C MET A 283 -64.34 9.78 -23.14
N ASP A 284 -63.78 8.58 -23.24
CA ASP A 284 -64.28 7.51 -24.09
C ASP A 284 -65.63 6.98 -23.61
N ASP A 285 -65.81 6.82 -22.31
CA ASP A 285 -67.09 6.42 -21.71
C ASP A 285 -68.15 7.49 -21.91
N LEU A 286 -67.82 8.78 -21.74
CA LEU A 286 -68.74 9.87 -22.06
C LEU A 286 -69.10 9.90 -23.54
N ARG A 287 -68.14 9.69 -24.44
CA ARG A 287 -68.41 9.58 -25.90
C ARG A 287 -69.33 8.39 -26.20
N ARG A 288 -69.10 7.24 -25.56
CA ARG A 288 -69.98 6.07 -25.66
C ARG A 288 -71.37 6.37 -25.13
N GLN A 289 -71.50 7.01 -23.97
CA GLN A 289 -72.78 7.43 -23.39
C GLN A 289 -73.52 8.40 -24.31
N ILE A 290 -72.82 9.38 -24.90
CA ILE A 290 -73.40 10.31 -25.87
C ILE A 290 -73.87 9.53 -27.10
N SER A 291 -73.09 8.59 -27.62
CA SER A 291 -73.48 7.75 -28.76
C SER A 291 -74.67 6.84 -28.44
N THR A 292 -74.71 6.21 -27.26
CA THR A 292 -75.83 5.38 -26.83
C THR A 292 -77.07 6.22 -26.63
N ASN A 293 -76.96 7.39 -26.00
CA ASN A 293 -78.07 8.32 -25.81
C ASN A 293 -78.57 8.86 -27.14
N ALA A 294 -77.68 9.24 -28.06
CA ALA A 294 -78.06 9.65 -29.41
C ALA A 294 -78.80 8.54 -30.16
N SER A 295 -78.33 7.28 -30.07
CA SER A 295 -79.03 6.13 -30.68
C SER A 295 -80.35 5.78 -29.98
N ALA A 296 -80.46 5.99 -28.67
CA ALA A 296 -81.70 5.82 -27.91
C ALA A 296 -82.72 6.92 -28.24
N LEU A 297 -82.27 8.17 -28.39
CA LEU A 297 -83.09 9.28 -28.90
C LEU A 297 -83.58 9.01 -30.33
N ALA A 298 -82.71 8.50 -31.22
CA ALA A 298 -83.12 8.14 -32.58
C ALA A 298 -84.13 6.97 -32.62
N LYS A 299 -84.10 6.04 -31.65
CA LYS A 299 -85.10 4.98 -31.50
C LYS A 299 -86.40 5.48 -30.83
N ALA A 300 -86.30 6.48 -29.96
CA ALA A 300 -87.44 7.11 -29.29
C ALA A 300 -88.26 7.99 -30.23
N ASP A 301 -87.66 8.63 -31.24
CA ASP A 301 -88.37 9.53 -32.17
C ASP A 301 -89.54 8.87 -32.92
N SER A 302 -89.53 7.53 -33.06
CA SER A 302 -90.60 6.78 -33.74
C SER A 302 -91.74 6.31 -32.81
N GLY A 303 -91.52 6.25 -31.48
CA GLY A 303 -92.48 5.69 -30.52
C GLY A 303 -92.93 6.64 -29.42
N ASN A 304 -92.20 7.74 -29.18
CA ASN A 304 -92.31 8.54 -27.96
C ASN A 304 -93.15 9.82 -28.12
N ILE A 305 -93.63 10.16 -29.31
CA ILE A 305 -94.49 11.34 -29.53
C ILE A 305 -95.84 11.18 -28.80
N ILE A 306 -96.40 9.98 -28.78
CA ILE A 306 -97.70 9.69 -28.15
C ILE A 306 -97.58 9.72 -26.61
N ASP A 307 -96.53 9.12 -26.05
CA ASP A 307 -96.31 9.11 -24.60
C ASP A 307 -95.80 10.47 -24.06
N ALA A 308 -95.02 11.22 -24.83
CA ALA A 308 -94.64 12.59 -24.49
C ALA A 308 -95.86 13.53 -24.45
N THR A 309 -96.83 13.34 -25.35
CA THR A 309 -98.06 14.15 -25.35
C THR A 309 -98.92 13.87 -24.12
N ASN A 310 -99.11 12.59 -23.78
CA ASN A 310 -99.86 12.17 -22.59
C ASN A 310 -99.20 12.61 -21.27
N THR A 311 -97.87 12.53 -21.18
CA THR A 311 -97.12 12.98 -20.00
C THR A 311 -97.12 14.50 -19.85
N VAL A 312 -97.04 15.26 -20.96
CA VAL A 312 -97.16 16.73 -20.93
C VAL A 312 -98.56 17.15 -20.46
N GLU A 313 -99.62 16.46 -20.89
CA GLU A 313 -100.98 16.73 -20.40
C GLU A 313 -101.13 16.41 -18.91
N ALA A 314 -100.58 15.29 -18.43
CA ALA A 314 -100.57 14.94 -17.00
C ALA A 314 -99.75 15.92 -16.14
N LEU A 315 -98.65 16.47 -16.69
CA LEU A 315 -97.87 17.50 -16.00
C LEU A 315 -98.60 18.84 -15.98
N ARG A 316 -99.34 19.19 -17.03
CA ARG A 316 -100.19 20.41 -17.07
C ARG A 316 -101.30 20.36 -16.03
N THR A 317 -101.98 19.21 -15.88
CA THR A 317 -103.02 19.06 -14.85
C THR A 317 -102.42 19.16 -13.45
N LYS A 318 -101.28 18.51 -13.20
CA LYS A 318 -100.57 18.60 -11.91
C LYS A 318 -100.08 20.01 -11.60
N CYS A 319 -99.59 20.75 -12.60
CA CYS A 319 -99.16 22.14 -12.44
C CYS A 319 -100.36 23.07 -12.14
N LEU A 320 -101.52 22.81 -12.75
CA LEU A 320 -102.77 23.51 -12.45
C LEU A 320 -103.22 23.23 -11.00
N GLU A 321 -103.16 21.98 -10.56
CA GLU A 321 -103.47 21.55 -9.19
C GLU A 321 -102.55 22.26 -8.18
N GLN A 322 -101.24 22.26 -8.42
CA GLN A 322 -100.25 22.95 -7.59
C GLN A 322 -100.49 24.46 -7.56
N LYS A 323 -100.87 25.07 -8.69
CA LYS A 323 -101.19 26.50 -8.75
C LYS A 323 -102.43 26.83 -7.90
N ARG A 324 -103.45 25.95 -7.89
CA ARG A 324 -104.62 26.07 -7.00
C ARG A 324 -104.21 25.93 -5.53
N GLN A 325 -103.35 24.97 -5.21
CA GLN A 325 -102.86 24.76 -3.85
C GLN A 325 -102.03 25.95 -3.36
N LEU A 326 -101.15 26.51 -4.20
CA LEU A 326 -100.38 27.72 -3.90
C LEU A 326 -101.29 28.93 -3.71
N ALA A 327 -102.35 29.09 -4.52
CA ALA A 327 -103.32 30.15 -4.34
C ALA A 327 -104.07 30.02 -3.00
N HIS A 328 -104.43 28.79 -2.61
CA HIS A 328 -105.04 28.54 -1.31
C HIS A 328 -104.07 28.85 -0.16
N GLN A 329 -102.83 28.36 -0.23
CA GLN A 329 -101.78 28.66 0.75
C GLN A 329 -101.48 30.15 0.85
N ALA A 330 -101.45 30.87 -0.28
CA ALA A 330 -101.27 32.33 -0.29
C ALA A 330 -102.40 33.05 0.45
N SER A 331 -103.65 32.62 0.25
CA SER A 331 -104.81 33.15 1.00
C SER A 331 -104.68 32.89 2.51
N THR A 332 -104.26 31.69 2.89
CA THR A 332 -104.01 31.33 4.30
C THR A 332 -102.85 32.11 4.91
N ILE A 333 -101.77 32.33 4.15
CA ILE A 333 -100.66 33.19 4.59
C ILE A 333 -101.14 34.64 4.76
N GLU A 334 -102.03 35.11 3.89
CA GLU A 334 -102.58 36.46 3.99
C GLU A 334 -103.54 36.61 5.18
N SER A 335 -104.29 35.57 5.56
CA SER A 335 -105.04 35.57 6.83
C SER A 335 -104.10 35.55 8.03
N PHE A 336 -103.07 34.68 8.03
CA PHE A 336 -102.10 34.65 9.13
C PHE A 336 -101.30 35.95 9.24
N ARG A 337 -100.99 36.63 8.14
CA ARG A 337 -100.36 37.97 8.15
C ARG A 337 -101.26 39.02 8.78
N ARG A 338 -102.58 38.97 8.52
CA ARG A 338 -103.55 39.86 9.20
C ARG A 338 -103.57 39.60 10.70
N ASP A 339 -103.58 38.34 11.11
CA ASP A 339 -103.54 37.96 12.53
C ASP A 339 -102.22 38.38 13.20
N LEU A 340 -101.08 38.21 12.50
CA LEU A 340 -99.76 38.65 12.96
C LEU A 340 -99.66 40.18 13.07
N GLN A 341 -100.20 40.94 12.12
CA GLN A 341 -100.24 42.41 12.23
C GLN A 341 -101.10 42.87 13.41
N GLN A 342 -102.18 42.14 13.71
CA GLN A 342 -103.01 42.40 14.89
C GLN A 342 -102.24 42.08 16.18
N ALA A 343 -101.49 40.97 16.22
CA ALA A 343 -100.63 40.61 17.34
C ALA A 343 -99.44 41.57 17.52
N GLN A 344 -98.80 42.02 16.44
CA GLN A 344 -97.70 42.99 16.49
C GLN A 344 -98.17 44.39 16.89
N LYS A 345 -99.40 44.80 16.56
CA LYS A 345 -100.00 46.01 17.15
C LYS A 345 -100.20 45.88 18.68
N LEU A 346 -100.46 44.68 19.17
CA LEU A 346 -100.56 44.40 20.61
C LEU A 346 -99.18 44.33 21.29
N GLU A 347 -98.12 43.89 20.59
CA GLU A 347 -96.74 43.80 21.11
C GLU A 347 -95.89 45.08 20.96
N SER A 348 -96.13 45.92 19.95
CA SER A 348 -95.44 47.21 19.76
C SER A 348 -95.73 48.24 20.85
N THR A 349 -96.68 47.96 21.74
CA THR A 349 -96.92 48.74 22.98
C THR A 349 -96.00 48.30 24.14
N LYS A 350 -95.24 47.18 24.02
CA LYS A 350 -94.46 46.58 25.11
C LYS A 350 -92.94 46.46 24.93
N ILE A 351 -92.37 46.69 23.74
CA ILE A 351 -90.94 46.41 23.47
C ILE A 351 -90.27 47.60 22.76
N GLY A 352 -89.81 48.58 23.52
CA GLY A 352 -88.77 49.49 23.07
C GLY A 352 -87.84 49.69 24.25
N VAL A 353 -86.60 49.14 24.20
CA VAL A 353 -85.38 49.74 24.81
C VAL A 353 -84.10 48.84 24.75
N ASN A 354 -84.09 47.50 24.62
CA ASN A 354 -82.85 46.71 24.91
C ASN A 354 -82.32 45.71 23.84
N GLY A 355 -82.10 46.11 22.58
CA GLY A 355 -81.62 45.16 21.53
C GLY A 355 -80.19 45.31 21.02
N MET A 356 -79.50 46.42 21.27
CA MET A 356 -78.36 46.84 20.44
C MET A 356 -76.97 46.66 21.07
N THR A 357 -76.87 46.26 22.34
CA THR A 357 -75.59 46.23 23.09
C THR A 357 -74.90 44.85 23.15
N ASP A 358 -75.63 43.76 22.92
CA ASP A 358 -75.12 42.42 23.25
C ASP A 358 -74.30 41.79 22.11
N THR A 359 -74.50 42.24 20.87
CA THR A 359 -73.82 41.70 19.68
C THR A 359 -72.37 42.18 19.58
N ALA A 360 -72.08 43.42 19.97
CA ALA A 360 -70.73 43.98 19.89
C ALA A 360 -69.77 43.35 20.93
N ASN A 361 -70.26 43.02 22.13
CA ASN A 361 -69.45 42.44 23.19
C ASN A 361 -69.03 40.98 22.90
N HIS A 362 -69.87 40.20 22.22
CA HIS A 362 -69.53 38.82 21.86
C HIS A 362 -68.40 38.73 20.83
N GLN A 363 -68.36 39.67 19.88
CA GLN A 363 -67.37 39.64 18.81
C GLN A 363 -65.97 40.06 19.30
N ALA A 364 -65.89 40.96 20.28
CA ALA A 364 -64.62 41.36 20.89
C ALA A 364 -63.98 40.25 21.73
N LEU A 365 -64.78 39.46 22.44
CA LEU A 365 -64.28 38.35 23.27
C LEU A 365 -63.68 37.22 22.43
N ALA A 366 -64.30 36.90 21.28
CA ALA A 366 -63.83 35.86 20.37
C ALA A 366 -62.49 36.20 19.69
N ALA A 367 -62.23 37.48 19.43
CA ALA A 367 -60.95 37.92 18.87
C ALA A 367 -59.79 37.77 19.87
N GLN A 368 -60.05 38.05 21.15
CA GLN A 368 -59.06 37.94 22.22
C GLN A 368 -58.67 36.48 22.50
N THR A 369 -59.62 35.56 22.48
CA THR A 369 -59.34 34.12 22.68
C THR A 369 -58.51 33.54 21.55
N ASN A 370 -58.77 33.93 20.31
CA ASN A 370 -58.02 33.45 19.15
C ASN A 370 -56.56 33.94 19.17
N SER A 371 -56.33 35.19 19.57
CA SER A 371 -54.96 35.73 19.68
C SER A 371 -54.12 35.00 20.74
N ARG A 372 -54.75 34.56 21.83
CA ARG A 372 -54.06 33.82 22.90
C ARG A 372 -53.68 32.41 22.46
N LEU A 373 -54.57 31.72 21.74
CA LEU A 373 -54.30 30.36 21.25
C LEU A 373 -53.12 30.31 20.26
N VAL A 374 -52.98 31.33 19.43
CA VAL A 374 -51.87 31.43 18.46
C VAL A 374 -50.53 31.58 19.18
N ALA A 375 -50.48 32.42 20.23
CA ALA A 375 -49.25 32.60 21.02
C ALA A 375 -48.82 31.31 21.73
N ASP A 376 -49.76 30.56 22.31
CA ASP A 376 -49.47 29.29 22.99
C ASP A 376 -48.93 28.23 21.99
N LEU A 377 -49.46 28.19 20.77
CA LEU A 377 -48.99 27.28 19.70
C LEU A 377 -47.61 27.66 19.16
N GLU A 378 -47.28 28.94 19.10
CA GLU A 378 -45.95 29.41 18.68
C GLU A 378 -44.87 28.98 19.69
N GLU A 379 -45.15 29.10 20.99
CA GLU A 379 -44.23 28.70 22.06
C GLU A 379 -43.97 27.18 22.06
N GLU A 380 -45.01 26.37 21.83
CA GLU A 380 -44.87 24.91 21.74
C GLU A 380 -44.02 24.48 20.53
N ASN A 381 -44.18 25.16 19.39
CA ASN A 381 -43.37 24.89 18.19
C ASN A 381 -41.89 25.24 18.39
N GLU A 382 -41.58 26.28 19.15
CA GLU A 382 -40.20 26.65 19.47
C GLU A 382 -39.55 25.60 20.39
N ARG A 383 -40.27 25.14 21.43
CA ARG A 383 -39.80 24.05 22.30
C ARG A 383 -39.55 22.74 21.54
N LEU A 384 -40.41 22.39 20.59
CA LEU A 384 -40.23 21.19 19.75
C LEU A 384 -39.00 21.30 18.84
N ARG A 385 -38.70 22.50 18.33
CA ARG A 385 -37.47 22.74 17.54
C ARG A 385 -36.22 22.56 18.39
N ASP A 386 -36.21 23.10 19.60
CA ASP A 386 -35.09 22.94 20.53
C ASP A 386 -34.87 21.47 20.91
N GLN A 387 -35.94 20.71 21.15
CA GLN A 387 -35.85 19.26 21.37
C GLN A 387 -35.29 18.51 20.16
N VAL A 388 -35.71 18.88 18.94
CA VAL A 388 -35.19 18.29 17.70
C VAL A 388 -33.69 18.60 17.52
N ASP A 389 -33.25 19.81 17.85
CA ASP A 389 -31.85 20.19 17.71
C ASP A 389 -30.96 19.54 18.80
N GLU A 390 -31.48 19.36 20.02
CA GLU A 390 -30.82 18.57 21.06
C GLU A 390 -30.77 17.08 20.68
N LEU A 391 -31.84 16.51 20.12
CA LEU A 391 -31.83 15.15 19.57
C LEU A 391 -30.84 15.00 18.42
N LYS A 392 -30.74 15.97 17.51
CA LYS A 392 -29.71 15.99 16.45
C LYS A 392 -28.30 16.03 17.04
N LYS A 393 -28.08 16.80 18.11
CA LYS A 393 -26.79 16.87 18.81
C LYS A 393 -26.43 15.54 19.47
N GLN A 394 -27.41 14.85 20.06
CA GLN A 394 -27.26 13.49 20.59
C GLN A 394 -27.03 12.46 19.48
N VAL A 395 -27.65 12.61 18.30
CA VAL A 395 -27.40 11.76 17.13
C VAL A 395 -26.01 11.99 16.54
N VAL A 396 -25.49 13.22 16.54
CA VAL A 396 -24.11 13.53 16.11
C VAL A 396 -23.06 12.96 17.08
N LEU A 397 -23.36 12.88 18.38
CA LEU A 397 -22.53 12.17 19.37
C LEU A 397 -22.75 10.64 19.34
N GLY A 398 -23.89 10.16 18.82
CA GLY A 398 -24.31 8.75 18.82
C GLY A 398 -24.21 8.01 17.49
N HIS A 399 -23.70 8.63 16.42
CA HIS A 399 -23.44 7.98 15.13
C HIS A 399 -21.95 8.03 14.76
N ARG A 400 -21.20 7.10 15.37
CA ARG A 400 -20.08 6.44 14.69
C ARG A 400 -20.51 4.99 14.40
N PRO A 401 -20.29 4.45 13.19
CA PRO A 401 -20.72 3.10 12.84
C PRO A 401 -20.07 2.09 13.82
N ARG A 402 -20.92 1.27 14.45
CA ARG A 402 -20.58 0.40 15.58
C ARG A 402 -19.96 -0.92 15.11
N LYS A 403 -18.91 -1.38 15.79
CA LYS A 403 -17.91 -2.35 15.30
C LYS A 403 -18.01 -3.76 15.89
N HIS A 404 -18.75 -4.68 15.27
CA HIS A 404 -18.85 -6.07 15.76
C HIS A 404 -18.87 -7.04 14.56
N GLY A 405 -18.53 -8.32 14.67
CA GLY A 405 -18.43 -9.19 13.47
C GLY A 405 -18.64 -10.69 13.67
N GLY A 406 -19.03 -11.15 14.86
CA GLY A 406 -19.22 -12.58 15.16
C GLY A 406 -20.58 -13.12 14.73
N LYS A 407 -20.66 -14.40 14.32
CA LYS A 407 -21.93 -15.05 13.94
C LYS A 407 -22.96 -14.99 15.08
N GLY A 408 -24.10 -14.34 14.83
CA GLY A 408 -25.14 -14.08 15.83
C GLY A 408 -25.12 -12.68 16.47
N PHE A 409 -24.20 -11.80 16.06
CA PHE A 409 -24.16 -10.38 16.42
C PHE A 409 -24.51 -9.51 15.20
N ARG A 410 -25.09 -8.33 15.42
CA ARG A 410 -25.80 -7.52 14.40
C ARG A 410 -25.03 -7.22 13.10
N ASN A 411 -23.71 -7.22 13.17
CA ASN A 411 -22.86 -6.79 12.07
C ASN A 411 -22.29 -7.94 11.22
N PHE A 412 -22.44 -9.20 11.65
CA PHE A 412 -22.00 -10.36 10.87
C PHE A 412 -22.69 -10.42 9.51
N ASP A 413 -24.01 -10.22 9.47
CA ASP A 413 -24.77 -10.27 8.21
C ASP A 413 -24.36 -9.12 7.27
N ARG A 414 -23.97 -7.97 7.81
CA ARG A 414 -23.58 -6.79 7.03
C ARG A 414 -22.17 -6.88 6.43
N HIS A 415 -21.22 -7.46 7.16
CA HIS A 415 -19.80 -7.42 6.78
C HIS A 415 -19.26 -8.77 6.31
N VAL A 416 -19.86 -9.88 6.76
CA VAL A 416 -19.42 -11.24 6.42
C VAL A 416 -20.46 -11.99 5.58
N GLY A 417 -21.75 -11.87 5.92
CA GLY A 417 -22.84 -12.65 5.32
C GLY A 417 -23.11 -12.41 3.83
N LYS A 418 -22.53 -11.34 3.25
CA LYS A 418 -22.65 -11.01 1.82
C LYS A 418 -21.74 -11.83 0.90
N TYR A 419 -20.70 -12.48 1.43
CA TYR A 419 -19.71 -13.21 0.63
C TYR A 419 -20.07 -14.70 0.59
N ALA A 420 -20.27 -15.23 -0.62
CA ALA A 420 -20.74 -16.61 -0.79
C ALA A 420 -19.67 -17.65 -0.41
N SER A 421 -18.40 -17.30 -0.58
CA SER A 421 -17.27 -18.17 -0.23
C SER A 421 -16.78 -18.00 1.22
N ALA A 422 -17.42 -17.13 2.02
CA ALA A 422 -17.04 -16.92 3.41
C ALA A 422 -17.46 -18.11 4.30
N ARG A 423 -16.49 -18.67 5.01
CA ARG A 423 -16.70 -19.79 5.94
C ARG A 423 -15.81 -19.68 7.17
N PHE A 424 -16.30 -20.24 8.27
CA PHE A 424 -15.52 -20.39 9.49
C PHE A 424 -14.61 -21.61 9.39
N LEU A 425 -13.32 -21.41 9.61
CA LEU A 425 -12.32 -22.48 9.64
C LEU A 425 -12.32 -23.24 10.96
N ALA A 426 -12.45 -22.50 12.06
CA ALA A 426 -12.55 -23.08 13.39
C ALA A 426 -13.62 -22.33 14.19
N PRO A 427 -14.50 -23.05 14.92
CA PRO A 427 -15.47 -22.43 15.80
C PRO A 427 -14.82 -21.76 17.01
N ARG A 428 -13.60 -22.19 17.37
CA ARG A 428 -12.79 -21.65 18.47
C ARG A 428 -11.30 -21.69 18.13
N GLY A 429 -10.69 -20.52 17.97
CA GLY A 429 -9.26 -20.27 17.96
C GLY A 429 -8.83 -19.57 19.24
N SER A 430 -7.52 -19.45 19.48
CA SER A 430 -6.97 -18.77 20.63
C SER A 430 -5.67 -18.06 20.28
N VAL A 431 -5.49 -16.87 20.86
CA VAL A 431 -4.28 -16.05 20.76
C VAL A 431 -3.68 -15.97 22.16
N ALA A 432 -2.44 -16.46 22.30
CA ALA A 432 -1.68 -16.38 23.54
C ALA A 432 -1.08 -14.98 23.74
N ASP A 433 -0.58 -14.72 24.95
CA ASP A 433 0.09 -13.48 25.35
C ASP A 433 -0.73 -12.20 25.07
N ALA A 434 -2.05 -12.31 25.24
CA ALA A 434 -3.00 -11.26 24.95
C ALA A 434 -3.97 -11.04 26.12
N SER A 435 -4.37 -9.78 26.27
CA SER A 435 -5.34 -9.35 27.29
C SER A 435 -6.59 -8.81 26.62
N LEU A 436 -7.75 -9.06 27.21
CA LEU A 436 -9.05 -8.68 26.66
C LEU A 436 -9.79 -7.73 27.58
N MET A 437 -10.32 -6.66 27.03
CA MET A 437 -11.04 -5.62 27.77
C MET A 437 -12.38 -5.33 27.12
N HIS A 438 -13.32 -4.79 27.91
CA HIS A 438 -14.64 -4.39 27.48
C HIS A 438 -14.83 -2.88 27.64
N PHE A 439 -15.38 -2.23 26.61
CA PHE A 439 -15.68 -0.81 26.61
C PHE A 439 -17.17 -0.52 26.81
N ALA A 440 -17.49 0.66 27.36
CA ALA A 440 -18.86 1.10 27.66
C ALA A 440 -19.78 1.09 26.43
N ALA A 441 -19.21 1.32 25.26
CA ALA A 441 -19.91 1.32 23.99
C ALA A 441 -20.17 -0.10 23.43
N GLY A 442 -19.97 -1.16 24.23
CA GLY A 442 -20.44 -2.50 23.88
C GLY A 442 -19.50 -3.29 22.97
N TYR A 443 -18.22 -2.93 22.87
CA TYR A 443 -17.23 -3.69 22.08
C TYR A 443 -16.04 -4.18 22.91
N PRO A 444 -15.32 -5.20 22.42
CA PRO A 444 -14.08 -5.67 23.04
C PRO A 444 -12.84 -4.99 22.46
N GLY A 445 -11.80 -4.82 23.28
CA GLY A 445 -10.44 -4.50 22.82
C GLY A 445 -9.44 -5.55 23.26
N MET A 446 -8.68 -6.10 22.31
CA MET A 446 -7.57 -7.01 22.62
C MET A 446 -6.25 -6.25 22.57
N TYR A 447 -5.40 -6.45 23.57
CA TYR A 447 -4.08 -5.83 23.68
C TYR A 447 -2.98 -6.88 23.65
N ARG A 448 -1.83 -6.48 23.11
CA ARG A 448 -0.59 -7.27 23.19
C ARG A 448 -0.01 -7.19 24.58
N GLY A 449 0.55 -8.30 25.04
CA GLY A 449 1.20 -8.36 26.34
C GLY A 449 0.21 -8.66 27.44
N GLY A 450 0.46 -9.79 28.10
CA GLY A 450 -0.34 -10.34 29.19
C GLY A 450 0.00 -11.82 29.35
N SER A 451 -0.35 -12.44 30.48
CA SER A 451 -0.27 -13.89 30.66
C SER A 451 -1.59 -14.60 30.28
N GLY A 452 -2.46 -13.91 29.54
CA GLY A 452 -3.80 -14.35 29.20
C GLY A 452 -3.88 -15.00 27.82
N VAL A 453 -4.99 -15.69 27.60
CA VAL A 453 -5.35 -16.27 26.30
C VAL A 453 -6.67 -15.68 25.87
N VAL A 454 -6.72 -15.12 24.65
CA VAL A 454 -7.93 -14.55 24.07
C VAL A 454 -8.51 -15.53 23.06
N TYR A 455 -9.75 -15.96 23.29
CA TYR A 455 -10.41 -16.94 22.43
C TYR A 455 -11.12 -16.28 21.27
N GLY A 456 -11.35 -17.00 20.17
CA GLY A 456 -12.05 -16.51 19.00
C GLY A 456 -12.55 -17.35 17.86
N GLN A 457 -13.09 -16.71 16.81
CA GLN A 457 -13.58 -17.39 15.61
C GLN A 457 -12.67 -17.08 14.45
N VAL A 458 -12.32 -18.10 13.68
CA VAL A 458 -11.43 -17.96 12.52
C VAL A 458 -12.26 -18.02 11.25
N LEU A 459 -12.14 -17.00 10.40
CA LEU A 459 -12.94 -16.82 9.19
C LEU A 459 -12.01 -16.72 7.97
N THR A 460 -12.44 -17.29 6.86
CA THR A 460 -11.80 -17.10 5.55
C THR A 460 -12.87 -16.97 4.47
N ALA A 461 -12.51 -16.40 3.34
CA ALA A 461 -13.25 -16.53 2.08
C ALA A 461 -12.40 -17.34 1.11
N ASP A 462 -12.97 -18.37 0.47
CA ASP A 462 -12.22 -19.24 -0.45
C ASP A 462 -11.93 -18.56 -1.79
N ASP A 463 -12.79 -17.63 -2.24
CA ASP A 463 -12.52 -16.81 -3.42
C ASP A 463 -11.55 -15.65 -3.07
N PRO A 464 -10.45 -15.45 -3.82
CA PRO A 464 -9.48 -14.40 -3.50
C PRO A 464 -10.01 -12.98 -3.63
N GLN A 465 -10.93 -12.70 -4.56
CA GLN A 465 -11.50 -11.34 -4.70
C GLN A 465 -12.46 -11.08 -3.54
N GLU A 466 -13.27 -12.07 -3.17
CA GLU A 466 -14.11 -11.97 -1.98
C GLU A 466 -13.27 -11.88 -0.70
N TYR A 467 -12.11 -12.53 -0.65
CA TYR A 467 -11.18 -12.43 0.48
C TYR A 467 -10.63 -11.01 0.65
N ASP A 468 -10.16 -10.40 -0.44
CA ASP A 468 -9.66 -9.01 -0.40
C ASP A 468 -10.78 -8.05 0.03
N GLN A 469 -11.99 -8.21 -0.53
CA GLN A 469 -13.15 -7.40 -0.16
C GLN A 469 -13.63 -7.66 1.28
N LEU A 470 -13.54 -8.91 1.75
CA LEU A 470 -13.82 -9.26 3.14
C LEU A 470 -12.84 -8.53 4.05
N LEU A 471 -11.54 -8.60 3.74
CA LEU A 471 -10.50 -7.94 4.53
C LEU A 471 -10.67 -6.41 4.55
N GLU A 472 -10.99 -5.77 3.41
CA GLU A 472 -11.33 -4.34 3.36
C GLU A 472 -12.59 -4.01 4.19
N GLY A 473 -13.60 -4.88 4.15
CA GLY A 473 -14.80 -4.73 4.97
C GLY A 473 -14.51 -4.81 6.46
N LEU A 474 -13.55 -5.65 6.87
CA LEU A 474 -13.07 -5.75 8.24
C LEU A 474 -12.24 -4.53 8.64
N ASP A 475 -11.37 -4.03 7.75
CA ASP A 475 -10.61 -2.81 8.01
C ASP A 475 -11.55 -1.62 8.28
N ALA A 476 -12.59 -1.47 7.45
CA ALA A 476 -13.60 -0.43 7.65
C ALA A 476 -14.42 -0.63 8.94
N LEU A 477 -14.69 -1.89 9.32
CA LEU A 477 -15.38 -2.22 10.56
C LEU A 477 -14.53 -1.87 11.78
N GLU A 478 -13.22 -2.11 11.74
CA GLU A 478 -12.32 -1.90 12.87
C GLU A 478 -11.76 -0.46 12.93
N ASP A 479 -12.17 0.42 12.00
CA ASP A 479 -11.54 1.73 11.70
C ASP A 479 -10.01 1.64 11.56
N TYR A 480 -9.56 0.68 10.75
CA TYR A 480 -8.16 0.56 10.35
C TYR A 480 -7.97 1.23 8.99
N TYR A 481 -7.08 2.24 8.94
CA TYR A 481 -6.83 3.06 7.74
C TYR A 481 -5.46 2.80 7.12
N GLY A 482 -4.75 1.74 7.55
CA GLY A 482 -3.37 1.44 7.18
C GLY A 482 -2.43 1.56 8.37
N ALA A 483 -1.24 0.97 8.26
CA ALA A 483 -0.30 0.85 9.37
C ALA A 483 0.11 2.22 9.91
N ASP A 484 0.15 2.35 11.24
CA ASP A 484 0.58 3.55 11.97
C ASP A 484 -0.25 4.82 11.68
N HIS A 485 -1.47 4.67 11.18
CA HIS A 485 -2.34 5.82 10.93
C HIS A 485 -2.89 6.38 12.26
N PRO A 486 -2.81 7.70 12.52
CA PRO A 486 -3.12 8.29 13.82
C PRO A 486 -4.59 8.16 14.25
N SER A 487 -5.49 7.92 13.30
CA SER A 487 -6.91 7.70 13.56
C SER A 487 -7.27 6.22 13.77
N ASN A 488 -6.30 5.31 13.77
CA ASN A 488 -6.56 3.89 14.00
C ASN A 488 -6.99 3.68 15.45
N GLU A 489 -8.16 3.07 15.63
CA GLU A 489 -8.57 2.56 16.94
C GLU A 489 -8.01 1.14 17.17
N TYR A 490 -7.72 0.43 16.08
CA TYR A 490 -7.11 -0.89 16.09
C TYR A 490 -6.01 -0.98 15.03
N GLU A 491 -4.91 -1.66 15.34
CA GLU A 491 -3.84 -2.03 14.43
C GLU A 491 -4.01 -3.46 13.93
N ARG A 492 -3.95 -3.64 12.61
CA ARG A 492 -4.04 -4.96 11.99
C ARG A 492 -2.67 -5.63 11.98
N VAL A 493 -2.57 -6.82 12.57
CA VAL A 493 -1.30 -7.56 12.63
C VAL A 493 -1.49 -9.06 12.41
N GLN A 494 -0.47 -9.75 11.88
CA GLN A 494 -0.46 -11.21 11.81
C GLN A 494 -0.06 -11.81 13.16
N VAL A 495 -0.78 -12.85 13.58
CA VAL A 495 -0.48 -13.64 14.77
C VAL A 495 -0.69 -15.12 14.51
N ASP A 496 0.01 -15.93 15.29
CA ASP A 496 -0.25 -17.37 15.37
C ASP A 496 -1.50 -17.60 16.23
N VAL A 497 -2.45 -18.36 15.66
CA VAL A 497 -3.71 -18.72 16.29
C VAL A 497 -3.77 -20.22 16.45
N THR A 498 -3.95 -20.66 17.69
CA THR A 498 -4.12 -22.08 17.98
C THR A 498 -5.58 -22.47 17.88
N CYS A 499 -5.90 -23.42 17.00
CA CYS A 499 -7.21 -24.01 16.77
C CYS A 499 -7.15 -25.51 17.08
N GLY A 500 -7.45 -25.89 18.32
CA GLY A 500 -7.33 -27.27 18.76
C GLY A 500 -5.86 -27.72 18.81
N THR A 501 -5.47 -28.66 17.95
CA THR A 501 -4.10 -29.19 17.85
C THR A 501 -3.23 -28.49 16.81
N GLU A 502 -3.82 -27.62 15.98
CA GLU A 502 -3.13 -26.94 14.88
C GLU A 502 -2.94 -25.46 15.19
N SER A 503 -1.82 -24.88 14.75
CA SER A 503 -1.59 -23.45 14.78
C SER A 503 -1.60 -22.91 13.35
N LEU A 504 -2.26 -21.77 13.14
CA LEU A 504 -2.42 -21.12 11.86
C LEU A 504 -2.06 -19.64 11.95
N LEU A 505 -1.46 -19.11 10.88
CA LEU A 505 -1.10 -17.69 10.80
C LEU A 505 -2.26 -16.87 10.25
N ALA A 506 -2.64 -15.79 10.91
CA ALA A 506 -3.75 -14.97 10.45
C ALA A 506 -3.79 -13.56 11.01
N TRP A 507 -4.55 -12.71 10.32
CA TRP A 507 -4.74 -11.29 10.65
C TRP A 507 -5.65 -11.09 11.84
N THR A 508 -5.24 -10.28 12.80
CA THR A 508 -5.99 -9.85 13.98
C THR A 508 -5.95 -8.33 14.10
N TYR A 509 -6.82 -7.76 14.92
CA TYR A 509 -6.87 -6.34 15.25
C TYR A 509 -6.56 -6.15 16.73
N PHE A 510 -5.44 -5.50 17.03
CA PHE A 510 -5.06 -5.10 18.39
C PHE A 510 -5.52 -3.67 18.66
N CYS A 511 -6.15 -3.44 19.80
CA CYS A 511 -6.66 -2.14 20.19
C CYS A 511 -5.52 -1.17 20.51
N VAL A 512 -5.64 0.07 20.01
CA VAL A 512 -4.71 1.19 20.24
C VAL A 512 -5.29 2.19 21.24
N ILE A 513 -6.61 2.12 21.47
CA ILE A 513 -7.30 2.97 22.45
C ILE A 513 -6.61 2.78 23.82
N PRO A 514 -6.42 3.85 24.61
CA PRO A 514 -5.87 3.73 25.96
C PRO A 514 -6.70 2.77 26.83
N SER A 515 -6.03 1.78 27.44
CA SER A 515 -6.68 0.71 28.20
C SER A 515 -7.40 1.19 29.48
N ASP A 516 -7.03 2.35 29.99
CA ASP A 516 -7.67 3.02 31.13
C ASP A 516 -9.10 3.52 30.82
N THR A 517 -9.44 3.65 29.54
CA THR A 517 -10.81 4.00 29.10
C THR A 517 -11.74 2.78 29.02
N ALA A 518 -11.21 1.57 29.24
CA ALA A 518 -12.02 0.36 29.33
C ALA A 518 -12.86 0.33 30.62
N VAL A 519 -14.03 -0.30 30.55
CA VAL A 519 -14.95 -0.46 31.69
C VAL A 519 -14.53 -1.64 32.55
N ASP A 520 -14.11 -2.75 31.92
CA ASP A 520 -13.76 -3.96 32.65
C ASP A 520 -12.73 -4.80 31.90
N VAL A 521 -11.98 -5.60 32.66
CA VAL A 521 -11.06 -6.60 32.14
C VAL A 521 -11.80 -7.93 32.01
N VAL A 522 -11.74 -8.52 30.82
CA VAL A 522 -12.37 -9.81 30.54
C VAL A 522 -11.41 -10.93 30.89
N SER A 523 -11.39 -11.33 32.15
CA SER A 523 -10.47 -12.35 32.69
C SER A 523 -10.59 -13.72 32.03
N SER A 524 -11.76 -14.09 31.52
CA SER A 524 -11.99 -15.35 30.80
C SER A 524 -11.31 -15.40 29.42
N GLY A 525 -10.91 -14.24 28.87
CA GLY A 525 -10.45 -14.12 27.49
C GLY A 525 -11.53 -14.40 26.44
N ASP A 526 -12.78 -14.62 26.86
CA ASP A 526 -13.92 -14.86 25.98
C ASP A 526 -15.00 -13.81 26.21
N TRP A 527 -14.96 -12.76 25.40
CA TRP A 527 -15.97 -11.69 25.48
C TRP A 527 -17.42 -12.16 25.26
N ARG A 528 -17.66 -13.25 24.51
CA ARG A 528 -19.05 -13.71 24.28
C ARG A 528 -19.60 -14.31 25.57
N GLN A 529 -18.78 -15.09 26.25
CA GLN A 529 -19.08 -15.59 27.59
C GLN A 529 -19.32 -14.42 28.56
N TYR A 530 -18.42 -13.43 28.59
CA TYR A 530 -18.55 -12.24 29.44
C TYR A 530 -19.87 -11.48 29.24
N MET A 531 -20.28 -11.23 27.99
CA MET A 531 -21.55 -10.56 27.69
C MET A 531 -22.76 -11.39 28.15
N THR A 532 -22.70 -12.71 27.96
CA THR A 532 -23.79 -13.63 28.32
C THR A 532 -23.96 -13.73 29.84
N GLU A 533 -22.86 -13.90 30.57
CA GLU A 533 -22.86 -14.01 32.03
C GLU A 533 -23.38 -12.74 32.71
N ARG A 534 -23.09 -11.58 32.12
CA ARG A 534 -23.53 -10.27 32.63
C ARG A 534 -24.84 -9.77 32.05
N GLN A 535 -25.49 -10.56 31.19
CA GLN A 535 -26.74 -10.19 30.50
C GLN A 535 -26.65 -8.83 29.79
N LEU A 536 -25.45 -8.47 29.31
CA LEU A 536 -25.23 -7.23 28.59
C LEU A 536 -25.75 -7.42 27.15
N GLN A 537 -26.50 -6.44 26.67
CA GLN A 537 -26.96 -6.43 25.28
C GLN A 537 -25.88 -5.81 24.38
N ASP A 538 -25.79 -6.35 23.17
CA ASP A 538 -25.08 -5.74 22.05
C ASP A 538 -25.88 -4.48 21.64
N ILE A 539 -25.38 -3.27 21.92
CA ILE A 539 -26.13 -1.99 21.78
C ILE A 539 -25.98 -1.38 20.39
#